data_AF-A0A1L9GRM3-F1
#
_entry.id   AF-A0A1L9GRM3-F1
#
_cell.length_a   1.000
_cell.length_b   1.000
_cell.length_c   1.000
_cell.angle_alpha   90.00
_cell.angle_beta   90.00
_cell.angle_gamma   90.00
#
_symmetry.space_group_name_H-M   'P 1'
#
loop_
_entity.id
_entity.type
_entity.pdbx_description
1 polymer ?
#
loop_
_entity_poly.entity_id
_entity_poly.type
_entity_poly.pdbx_seq_one_letter_code
_entity_poly.pdbx_strand_id
1 'polypeptide(L)'
;MIDLGVSKLALIAVVALVVVGPERLPKVARMAGNLFGRAQRYMADVKSEVSRQMEVEEFKKFREETAATLKEVENSIGSTVQEASANLSDQADIFETSFDKPPLDEKEVLRKTKRQGRNSWGVRRAARPLWFKRSAGIRTRVQSGAARMKRFHHSAGK
;
A
#
# COMPACT_ATOMS: atom_id res chain seq x y z
N MET A 1 32.35 6.58 1.19
CA MET A 1 32.26 5.64 0.04
C MET A 1 30.84 5.13 0.03
N ILE A 2 30.11 5.37 -1.06
CA ILE A 2 28.69 5.01 -1.16
C ILE A 2 28.62 3.49 -1.23
N ASP A 3 28.54 2.84 -0.08
CA ASP A 3 28.43 1.40 0.05
C ASP A 3 26.98 0.95 -0.26
N LEU A 4 26.39 1.55 -1.30
CA LEU A 4 25.15 1.11 -1.95
C LEU A 4 25.49 -0.10 -2.82
N GLY A 5 25.89 -1.19 -2.17
CA GLY A 5 26.01 -2.47 -2.85
C GLY A 5 24.67 -2.88 -3.47
N VAL A 6 24.72 -3.76 -4.47
CA VAL A 6 23.53 -4.34 -5.13
C VAL A 6 22.49 -4.82 -4.10
N SER A 7 22.96 -5.35 -2.97
CA SER A 7 22.12 -5.82 -1.86
C SER A 7 21.26 -4.73 -1.21
N LYS A 8 21.78 -3.52 -0.99
CA LYS A 8 21.01 -2.42 -0.36
C LYS A 8 19.97 -1.87 -1.34
N LEU A 9 20.31 -1.79 -2.63
CA LEU A 9 19.35 -1.42 -3.67
C LEU A 9 18.22 -2.45 -3.81
N ALA A 10 18.55 -3.74 -3.73
CA ALA A 10 17.55 -4.80 -3.74
C ALA A 10 16.60 -4.69 -2.53
N LEU A 11 17.12 -4.41 -1.33
CA LEU A 11 16.29 -4.22 -0.14
C LEU A 11 15.33 -3.03 -0.28
N ILE A 12 15.81 -1.88 -0.77
CA ILE A 12 14.96 -0.71 -1.03
C ILE A 12 13.88 -1.04 -2.07
N ALA A 13 14.23 -1.78 -3.12
CA ALA A 13 13.26 -2.21 -4.14
C ALA A 13 12.17 -3.11 -3.56
N VAL A 14 12.53 -4.03 -2.67
CA VAL A 14 11.57 -4.90 -1.96
C VAL A 14 10.65 -4.07 -1.08
N VAL A 15 11.18 -3.16 -0.26
CA VAL A 15 10.38 -2.26 0.58
C VAL A 15 9.43 -1.42 -0.26
N ALA A 16 9.91 -0.85 -1.36
CA ALA A 16 9.09 -0.07 -2.29
C ALA A 16 7.95 -0.91 -2.89
N LEU A 17 8.20 -2.17 -3.24
CA LEU A 17 7.16 -3.07 -3.75
C LEU A 17 6.08 -3.36 -2.71
N VAL A 18 6.43 -3.52 -1.44
CA VAL A 18 5.46 -3.78 -0.36
C VAL A 18 4.63 -2.54 -0.06
N VAL A 19 5.26 -1.37 0.07
CA VAL A 19 4.59 -0.13 0.49
C VAL A 19 3.76 0.48 -0.64
N VAL A 20 4.35 0.62 -1.83
CA VAL A 20 3.70 1.25 -2.99
C VAL A 20 2.82 0.24 -3.74
N GLY A 21 3.21 -1.04 -3.72
CA GLY A 21 2.58 -2.10 -4.50
C GLY A 21 3.20 -2.26 -5.90
N PRO A 22 3.33 -3.51 -6.41
CA PRO A 22 3.93 -3.79 -7.72
C PRO A 22 3.18 -3.14 -8.90
N GLU A 23 1.88 -2.95 -8.78
CA GLU A 23 1.05 -2.35 -9.83
C GLU A 23 1.26 -0.84 -9.97
N ARG A 24 1.70 -0.16 -8.91
CA ARG A 24 1.80 1.30 -8.84
C ARG A 24 3.23 1.82 -8.96
N LEU A 25 4.22 1.03 -8.55
CA LEU A 25 5.65 1.33 -8.69
C LEU A 25 6.07 1.77 -10.12
N PRO A 26 5.68 1.07 -11.21
CA PRO A 26 6.09 1.48 -12.56
C PRO A 26 5.52 2.85 -12.95
N LYS A 27 4.35 3.22 -12.43
CA LYS A 27 3.77 4.55 -12.67
C LYS A 27 4.59 5.65 -11.98
N VAL A 28 4.99 5.42 -10.71
CA VAL A 28 5.81 6.35 -9.95
C VAL A 28 7.21 6.48 -10.56
N ALA A 29 7.85 5.36 -10.93
CA ALA A 29 9.16 5.37 -11.56
C ALA A 29 9.16 6.17 -12.88
N ARG A 30 8.11 6.02 -13.70
CA ARG A 30 7.95 6.82 -14.93
C ARG A 30 7.77 8.31 -14.65
N MET A 31 6.99 8.67 -13.63
CA MET A 31 6.80 10.06 -13.24
C MET A 31 8.09 10.69 -12.72
N ALA A 32 8.78 10.01 -11.81
CA ALA A 32 10.07 10.44 -11.26
C ALA A 32 11.13 10.55 -12.36
N GLY A 33 11.23 9.55 -13.25
CA GLY A 33 12.18 9.54 -14.36
C GLY A 33 11.94 10.67 -15.36
N ASN A 34 10.68 10.96 -15.70
CA ASN A 34 10.36 12.07 -16.60
C ASN A 34 10.69 13.44 -15.98
N LEU A 35 10.47 13.59 -14.67
CA LEU A 35 10.81 14.82 -13.94
C LEU A 35 12.33 14.99 -13.82
N PHE A 36 13.04 13.93 -13.44
CA PHE A 36 14.49 13.92 -13.33
C PHE A 36 15.17 14.17 -14.68
N GLY A 37 14.68 13.52 -15.76
CA GLY A 37 15.19 13.72 -17.10
C GLY A 37 15.01 15.15 -17.61
N ARG A 38 13.92 15.83 -17.22
CA ARG A 38 13.72 17.25 -17.49
C ARG A 38 14.69 18.11 -16.68
N ALA A 39 14.80 17.88 -15.38
CA ALA A 39 15.71 18.61 -14.50
C ALA A 39 17.17 18.51 -14.98
N GLN A 40 17.61 17.33 -15.42
CA GLN A 40 18.95 17.13 -15.95
C GLN A 40 19.21 17.99 -17.21
N ARG A 41 18.21 18.14 -18.10
CA ARG A 41 18.31 19.01 -19.28
C ARG A 41 18.41 20.48 -18.88
N TYR A 42 17.53 20.95 -17.98
CA TYR A 42 17.60 22.31 -17.47
C TYR A 42 18.93 22.61 -16.79
N MET A 43 19.48 21.67 -16.02
CA MET A 43 20.81 21.82 -15.42
C MET A 43 21.92 21.88 -16.47
N ALA A 44 21.79 21.18 -17.59
CA ALA A 44 22.76 21.26 -18.69
C ALA A 44 22.75 22.65 -19.33
N ASP A 45 21.56 23.22 -19.56
CA ASP A 45 21.37 24.55 -20.15
C ASP A 45 21.82 25.67 -19.19
N VAL A 46 21.50 25.55 -17.90
CA VAL A 46 21.97 26.50 -16.88
C VAL A 46 23.49 26.38 -16.70
N LYS A 47 24.05 25.18 -16.73
CA LYS A 47 25.50 25.00 -16.65
C LYS A 47 26.24 25.63 -17.83
N SER A 48 25.69 25.58 -19.04
CA SER A 48 26.33 26.19 -20.22
C SER A 48 26.25 27.72 -20.20
N GLU A 49 25.14 28.30 -19.75
CA GLU A 49 24.99 29.75 -19.58
C GLU A 49 25.85 30.28 -18.42
N VAL A 50 25.86 29.58 -17.28
CA VAL A 50 26.58 30.00 -16.07
C VAL A 50 28.09 29.74 -16.20
N SER A 51 28.53 28.66 -16.86
CA SER A 51 29.95 28.44 -17.17
C SER A 51 30.54 29.51 -18.09
N ARG A 52 29.69 30.30 -18.74
CA ARG A 52 30.09 31.42 -19.60
C ARG A 52 30.17 32.75 -18.84
N GLN A 53 29.57 32.85 -17.65
CA GLN A 53 29.43 34.09 -16.88
C GLN A 53 30.05 34.08 -15.46
N MET A 54 30.23 32.92 -14.81
CA MET A 54 30.78 32.82 -13.43
C MET A 54 32.18 32.20 -13.42
N GLU A 55 33.08 32.80 -12.63
CA GLU A 55 34.45 32.33 -12.39
C GLU A 55 34.45 31.01 -11.57
N VAL A 56 35.46 30.17 -11.82
CA VAL A 56 35.62 28.80 -11.28
C VAL A 56 35.63 28.74 -9.73
N GLU A 57 35.73 29.89 -9.06
CA GLU A 57 35.91 30.01 -7.61
C GLU A 57 34.59 29.89 -6.82
N GLU A 58 33.47 30.39 -7.35
CA GLU A 58 32.15 30.29 -6.70
C GLU A 58 31.58 28.87 -6.78
N PHE A 59 31.85 28.16 -7.88
CA PHE A 59 31.52 26.74 -8.01
C PHE A 59 32.32 25.85 -7.05
N LYS A 60 33.56 26.22 -6.72
CA LYS A 60 34.36 25.50 -5.71
C LYS A 60 33.76 25.70 -4.32
N LYS A 61 33.43 26.95 -3.94
CA LYS A 61 32.77 27.25 -2.66
C LYS A 61 31.42 26.54 -2.52
N PHE A 62 30.58 26.58 -3.55
CA PHE A 62 29.29 25.87 -3.52
C PHE A 62 29.47 24.35 -3.41
N ARG A 63 30.48 23.77 -4.08
CA ARG A 63 30.80 22.33 -3.94
C ARG A 63 31.31 21.98 -2.56
N GLU A 64 32.14 22.82 -1.95
CA GLU A 64 32.65 22.64 -0.59
C GLU A 64 31.52 22.75 0.44
N GLU A 65 30.65 23.75 0.32
CA GLU A 65 29.45 23.90 1.16
C GLU A 65 28.47 22.73 0.97
N THR A 66 28.24 22.30 -0.28
CA THR A 66 27.39 21.12 -0.56
C THR A 66 28.03 19.85 -0.01
N ALA A 67 29.35 19.67 -0.13
CA ALA A 67 30.04 18.52 0.44
C ALA A 67 29.99 18.50 1.98
N ALA A 68 30.14 19.65 2.62
CA ALA A 68 30.04 19.79 4.07
C ALA A 68 28.61 19.49 4.57
N THR A 69 27.59 20.06 3.90
CA THR A 69 26.18 19.80 4.23
C THR A 69 25.78 18.34 3.99
N LEU A 70 26.23 17.72 2.90
CA LEU A 70 25.99 16.30 2.65
C LEU A 70 26.63 15.40 3.70
N LYS A 71 27.83 15.73 4.18
CA LYS A 71 28.50 14.98 5.26
C LYS A 71 27.76 15.10 6.58
N GLU A 72 27.24 16.29 6.90
CA GLU A 72 26.41 16.50 8.08
C GLU A 72 25.08 15.74 7.99
N VAL A 73 24.46 15.74 6.82
CA VAL A 73 23.26 14.94 6.53
C VAL A 73 23.57 13.45 6.66
N GLU A 74 24.70 12.95 6.15
CA GLU A 74 25.12 11.55 6.30
C GLU A 74 25.29 11.16 7.78
N ASN A 75 25.90 12.02 8.60
CA ASN A 75 26.04 11.81 10.04
C ASN A 75 24.69 11.78 10.75
N SER A 76 23.79 12.72 10.44
CA SER A 76 22.45 12.80 11.04
C SER A 76 21.52 11.67 10.58
N ILE A 77 21.68 11.19 9.34
CA ILE A 77 20.98 10.01 8.83
C ILE A 77 21.54 8.76 9.52
N GLY A 78 22.85 8.68 9.73
CA GLY A 78 23.47 7.57 10.46
C GLY A 78 22.91 7.41 11.87
N SER A 79 22.84 8.50 12.64
CA SER A 79 22.27 8.47 14.00
C SER A 79 20.78 8.16 14.01
N THR A 80 19.99 8.77 13.12
CA THR A 80 18.54 8.52 13.04
C THR A 80 18.22 7.11 12.54
N VAL A 81 19.02 6.55 11.62
CA VAL A 81 18.90 5.16 11.17
C VAL A 81 19.29 4.19 12.29
N GLN A 82 20.32 4.50 13.07
CA GLN A 82 20.72 3.67 14.22
C GLN A 82 19.61 3.65 15.29
N GLU A 83 19.05 4.81 15.63
CA GLU A 83 17.91 4.93 16.54
C GLU A 83 16.67 4.21 15.99
N ALA A 84 16.35 4.40 14.71
CA ALA A 84 15.25 3.69 14.06
C ALA A 84 15.48 2.18 14.05
N SER A 85 16.71 1.71 13.81
CA SER A 85 17.05 0.29 13.80
C SER A 85 16.92 -0.35 15.18
N ALA A 86 17.29 0.36 16.25
CA ALA A 86 17.14 -0.11 17.62
C ALA A 86 15.65 -0.21 18.03
N ASN A 87 14.83 0.77 17.66
CA ASN A 87 13.39 0.72 17.87
C ASN A 87 12.71 -0.37 17.03
N LEU A 88 13.22 -0.62 15.82
CA LEU A 88 12.73 -1.69 14.94
C LEU A 88 13.16 -3.08 15.42
N SER A 89 14.36 -3.24 16.00
CA SER A 89 14.80 -4.53 16.57
C SER A 89 14.00 -4.91 17.81
N ASP A 90 13.75 -3.94 18.71
CA ASP A 90 12.85 -4.17 19.87
C ASP A 90 11.44 -4.58 19.41
N GLN A 91 10.95 -3.98 18.32
CA GLN A 91 9.65 -4.35 17.75
C GLN A 91 9.70 -5.69 16.99
N ALA A 92 10.84 -6.05 16.39
CA ALA A 92 11.05 -7.33 15.71
C ALA A 92 11.13 -8.49 16.71
N ASP A 93 11.75 -8.31 17.87
CA ASP A 93 11.79 -9.34 18.93
C ASP A 93 10.39 -9.58 19.53
N ILE A 94 9.58 -8.53 19.67
CA ILE A 94 8.16 -8.65 20.05
C ILE A 94 7.35 -9.36 18.95
N PHE A 95 7.67 -9.11 17.69
CA PHE A 95 7.01 -9.76 16.55
C PHE A 95 7.40 -11.25 16.46
N GLU A 96 8.69 -11.61 16.55
CA GLU A 96 9.15 -13.01 16.54
C GLU A 96 8.58 -13.83 17.71
N THR A 97 8.58 -13.28 18.92
CA THR A 97 8.02 -13.97 20.11
C THR A 97 6.50 -14.15 20.03
N SER A 98 5.80 -13.35 19.23
CA SER A 98 4.36 -13.48 18.99
C SER A 98 3.98 -14.41 17.82
N PHE A 99 4.96 -15.02 17.12
CA PHE A 99 4.73 -16.08 16.13
C PHE A 99 4.70 -17.50 16.71
N ASP A 100 4.94 -17.66 18.00
CA ASP A 100 4.64 -18.91 18.68
C ASP A 100 3.11 -18.97 18.87
N LYS A 101 2.45 -19.66 17.94
CA LYS A 101 0.98 -19.78 17.93
C LYS A 101 0.53 -20.27 19.31
N PRO A 102 -0.31 -19.52 20.06
CA PRO A 102 -0.91 -20.09 21.26
C PRO A 102 -1.66 -21.36 20.84
N PRO A 103 -1.61 -22.44 21.64
CA PRO A 103 -2.26 -23.70 21.28
C PRO A 103 -3.72 -23.42 20.98
N LEU A 104 -4.13 -23.67 19.73
CA LEU A 104 -5.49 -23.49 19.31
C LEU A 104 -6.35 -24.53 20.04
N ASP A 105 -7.12 -24.10 21.03
CA ASP A 105 -8.14 -24.95 21.63
C ASP A 105 -9.23 -25.18 20.56
N GLU A 106 -9.13 -26.31 19.86
CA GLU A 106 -10.05 -26.74 18.80
C GLU A 106 -11.51 -26.62 19.24
N LYS A 107 -11.79 -26.81 20.54
CA LYS A 107 -13.13 -26.70 21.12
C LYS A 107 -13.64 -25.26 21.09
N GLU A 108 -12.78 -24.26 21.28
CA GLU A 108 -13.16 -22.85 21.20
C GLU A 108 -13.43 -22.43 19.75
N VAL A 109 -12.60 -22.87 18.81
CA VAL A 109 -12.78 -22.60 17.36
C VAL A 109 -14.11 -23.19 16.89
N LEU A 110 -14.42 -24.43 17.26
CA LEU A 110 -15.70 -25.08 16.95
C LEU A 110 -16.90 -24.37 17.59
N ARG A 111 -16.75 -23.80 18.79
CA ARG A 111 -17.82 -22.99 19.43
C ARG A 111 -18.03 -21.64 18.73
N LYS A 112 -16.96 -20.99 18.26
CA LYS A 112 -17.04 -19.72 17.49
C LYS A 112 -17.65 -19.92 16.10
N THR A 113 -17.32 -21.01 15.40
CA THR A 113 -17.92 -21.31 14.09
C THR A 113 -19.41 -21.63 14.21
N LYS A 114 -19.85 -22.27 15.30
CA LYS A 114 -21.28 -22.49 15.58
C LYS A 114 -22.08 -21.20 15.83
N ARG A 115 -21.42 -20.11 16.23
CA ARG A 115 -22.04 -18.78 16.40
C ARG A 115 -22.21 -18.00 15.10
N GLN A 116 -21.60 -18.42 13.99
CA GLN A 116 -21.70 -17.76 12.69
C GLN A 116 -22.99 -18.20 11.96
N GLY A 117 -24.14 -18.06 12.62
CA GLY A 117 -25.45 -18.12 11.98
C GLY A 117 -25.65 -16.92 11.04
N ARG A 118 -26.75 -16.93 10.26
CA ARG A 118 -27.20 -15.97 9.21
C ARG A 118 -26.95 -14.46 9.45
N ASN A 119 -26.56 -14.06 10.65
CA ASN A 119 -26.28 -12.70 11.07
C ASN A 119 -24.78 -12.33 11.01
N SER A 120 -23.88 -13.21 10.54
CA SER A 120 -22.48 -12.87 10.38
C SER A 120 -22.27 -11.77 9.33
N TRP A 121 -21.38 -10.82 9.64
CA TRP A 121 -21.09 -9.66 8.80
C TRP A 121 -20.56 -10.07 7.40
N GLY A 122 -19.89 -11.21 7.29
CA GLY A 122 -19.47 -11.80 6.00
C GLY A 122 -20.64 -12.24 5.12
N VAL A 123 -21.66 -12.87 5.71
CA VAL A 123 -22.89 -13.27 4.99
C VAL A 123 -23.70 -12.04 4.56
N ARG A 124 -23.66 -10.96 5.33
CA ARG A 124 -24.28 -9.66 4.97
C ARG A 124 -23.57 -8.97 3.80
N ARG A 125 -22.24 -9.15 3.66
CA ARG A 125 -21.45 -8.60 2.52
C ARG A 125 -21.53 -9.44 1.25
N ALA A 126 -21.75 -10.75 1.36
CA ALA A 126 -21.96 -11.62 0.19
C ALA A 126 -23.31 -11.38 -0.52
N ALA A 127 -24.20 -10.56 0.05
CA ALA A 127 -25.46 -10.20 -0.58
C ALA A 127 -25.22 -9.25 -1.78
N ARG A 128 -25.30 -9.80 -3.00
CA ARG A 128 -25.30 -9.00 -4.23
C ARG A 128 -26.32 -7.86 -4.15
N PRO A 129 -25.95 -6.61 -4.47
CA PRO A 129 -26.83 -5.45 -4.35
C PRO A 129 -28.06 -5.56 -5.27
N LEU A 130 -29.15 -4.92 -4.87
CA LEU A 130 -30.46 -5.06 -5.52
C LEU A 130 -30.46 -4.53 -6.96
N TRP A 131 -29.67 -3.51 -7.28
CA TRP A 131 -29.55 -2.98 -8.64
C TRP A 131 -28.98 -4.04 -9.59
N PHE A 132 -27.99 -4.83 -9.15
CA PHE A 132 -27.36 -5.89 -9.95
C PHE A 132 -28.32 -7.05 -10.20
N LYS A 133 -29.13 -7.42 -9.20
CA LYS A 133 -30.16 -8.46 -9.38
C LYS A 133 -31.26 -8.02 -10.35
N ARG A 134 -31.60 -6.71 -10.37
CA ARG A 134 -32.57 -6.14 -11.30
C ARG A 134 -32.04 -6.09 -12.73
N SER A 135 -30.76 -5.74 -12.92
CA SER A 135 -30.14 -5.70 -14.26
C SER A 135 -29.89 -7.10 -14.84
N ALA A 136 -29.54 -8.08 -14.01
CA ALA A 136 -29.29 -9.46 -14.43
C ALA A 136 -30.57 -10.31 -14.62
N GLY A 137 -31.77 -9.72 -14.51
CA GLY A 137 -33.03 -10.43 -14.68
C GLY A 137 -33.34 -11.49 -13.60
N ILE A 138 -32.63 -11.45 -12.46
CA ILE A 138 -32.80 -12.43 -11.38
C ILE A 138 -34.02 -12.05 -10.55
N ARG A 139 -34.96 -12.99 -10.36
CA ARG A 139 -36.17 -12.77 -9.55
C ARG A 139 -35.78 -12.44 -8.10
N THR A 140 -36.16 -11.24 -7.64
CA THR A 140 -35.80 -10.71 -6.31
C THR A 140 -36.82 -11.02 -5.22
N ARG A 141 -38.04 -11.43 -5.59
CA ARG A 141 -39.11 -11.80 -4.66
C ARG A 141 -39.55 -13.23 -4.91
N VAL A 142 -39.61 -14.03 -3.85
CA VAL A 142 -40.26 -15.34 -3.86
C VAL A 142 -41.73 -15.11 -3.50
N GLN A 143 -42.66 -15.57 -4.34
CA GLN A 143 -44.08 -15.58 -3.97
C GLN A 143 -44.29 -16.59 -2.84
N SER A 144 -44.81 -16.14 -1.69
CA SER A 144 -45.20 -17.04 -0.60
C SER A 144 -46.29 -18.01 -1.08
N GLY A 145 -46.35 -19.20 -0.48
CA GLY A 145 -47.35 -20.22 -0.83
C GLY A 145 -48.79 -19.70 -0.79
N ALA A 146 -49.11 -18.85 0.19
CA ALA A 146 -50.40 -18.17 0.30
C ALA A 146 -50.68 -17.19 -0.86
N ALA A 147 -49.67 -16.46 -1.34
CA ALA A 147 -49.81 -15.56 -2.49
C ALA A 147 -50.01 -16.30 -3.81
N ARG A 148 -49.51 -17.53 -3.92
CA ARG A 148 -49.81 -18.44 -5.05
C ARG A 148 -51.25 -18.91 -4.99
N MET A 149 -51.75 -19.31 -3.82
CA MET A 149 -53.14 -19.74 -3.66
C MET A 149 -54.14 -18.60 -3.90
N LYS A 150 -53.81 -17.36 -3.54
CA LYS A 150 -54.66 -16.19 -3.83
C LYS A 150 -54.96 -15.98 -5.31
N ARG A 151 -54.08 -16.43 -6.21
CA ARG A 151 -54.27 -16.32 -7.67
C ARG A 151 -55.25 -17.36 -8.23
N PHE A 152 -55.59 -18.41 -7.46
CA PHE A 152 -56.43 -19.52 -7.91
C PHE A 152 -57.76 -19.64 -7.14
N HIS A 153 -58.10 -18.67 -6.28
CA HIS A 153 -59.46 -18.58 -5.77
C HIS A 153 -60.37 -18.10 -6.90
N HIS A 154 -61.17 -19.03 -7.42
CA HIS A 154 -62.30 -18.72 -8.27
C HIS A 154 -63.25 -17.83 -7.45
N SER A 155 -63.67 -16.69 -8.00
CA SER A 155 -64.77 -15.93 -7.43
C SER A 155 -66.01 -16.79 -7.54
N ALA A 156 -66.38 -17.47 -6.47
CA ALA A 156 -67.74 -17.96 -6.31
C ALA A 156 -68.63 -16.71 -6.17
N GLY A 157 -69.16 -16.26 -7.30
CA GLY A 157 -70.15 -15.18 -7.35
C GLY A 157 -71.36 -15.56 -6.51
N LYS A 158 -71.87 -14.58 -5.76
CA LYS A 158 -73.20 -14.63 -5.18
C LYS A 158 -74.25 -14.38 -6.26
#